data_AF-A0A7K6C8B6-F1
#
_entry.id   AF-A0A7K6C8B6-F1
#
_cell.length_a   1.000
_cell.length_b   1.000
_cell.length_c   1.000
_cell.angle_alpha   90.00
_cell.angle_beta   90.00
_cell.angle_gamma   90.00
#
_symmetry.space_group_name_H-M   'P 1'
#
loop_
_entity.id
_entity.type
_entity.pdbx_description
1 polymer ?
#
loop_
_entity_poly.entity_id
_entity_poly.type
_entity_poly.pdbx_seq_one_letter_code
_entity_poly.pdbx_strand_id
1 'polypeptide(L)'
;TVDFVRRKSAQYGSCSLRRMSVMEALELLDQLVDESDPDVDFPNSFHAFQTAEGIRRAHPDKDWFHLVGLLHDLGKVLVLFGEPQ
;
A
#
# COMPACT_ATOMS: atom_id res chain seq x y z
N THR A 1 14.12 -14.12 -8.64
CA THR A 1 15.60 -14.32 -8.65
C THR A 1 16.31 -13.02 -8.31
N VAL A 2 17.61 -13.03 -8.02
CA VAL A 2 18.39 -11.80 -7.74
C VAL A 2 18.27 -10.79 -8.89
N ASP A 3 18.39 -11.27 -10.13
CA ASP A 3 18.29 -10.40 -11.31
C ASP A 3 16.90 -9.79 -11.48
N PHE A 4 15.84 -10.54 -11.15
CA PHE A 4 14.48 -10.01 -11.17
C PHE A 4 14.33 -8.81 -10.23
N VAL A 5 14.79 -8.94 -8.98
CA VAL A 5 14.70 -7.85 -7.98
C VAL A 5 15.51 -6.63 -8.44
N ARG A 6 16.74 -6.82 -8.91
CA ARG A 6 17.59 -5.72 -9.42
C ARG A 6 16.90 -4.96 -10.57
N ARG A 7 16.26 -5.67 -11.50
CA ARG A 7 15.51 -5.04 -12.60
C ARG A 7 14.30 -4.27 -12.08
N LYS A 8 13.53 -4.81 -11.14
CA LYS A 8 12.35 -4.12 -10.56
C LYS A 8 12.75 -2.88 -9.76
N SER A 9 13.82 -2.95 -8.97
CA SER A 9 14.37 -1.78 -8.28
C SER A 9 14.80 -0.69 -9.25
N ALA A 10 15.44 -1.04 -10.37
CA ALA A 10 15.79 -0.07 -11.42
C ALA A 10 14.56 0.50 -12.14
N GLN A 11 13.53 -0.33 -12.38
CA GLN A 11 12.27 0.05 -13.03
C GLN A 11 11.47 1.08 -12.21
N TYR A 12 11.37 0.90 -10.89
CA TYR A 12 10.51 1.72 -10.03
C TYR A 12 11.24 2.76 -9.19
N GLY A 13 12.57 2.66 -9.04
CA GLY A 13 13.36 3.51 -8.16
C GLY A 13 13.36 5.01 -8.53
N SER A 14 13.01 5.37 -9.77
CA SER A 14 12.85 6.77 -10.19
C SER A 14 11.52 7.39 -9.74
N CYS A 15 10.56 6.59 -9.27
CA CYS A 15 9.19 6.99 -8.93
C CYS A 15 8.50 7.79 -10.06
N SER A 16 8.81 7.49 -11.32
CA SER A 16 8.34 8.26 -12.49
C SER A 16 7.06 7.73 -13.14
N LEU A 17 6.43 6.69 -12.56
CA LEU A 17 5.27 6.03 -13.15
C LEU A 17 4.03 6.92 -13.14
N ARG A 18 3.76 7.57 -12.00
CA ARG A 18 2.60 8.44 -11.81
C ARG A 18 2.84 9.40 -10.66
N ARG A 19 2.28 10.62 -10.75
CA ARG A 19 2.20 11.56 -9.63
C ARG A 19 0.77 11.55 -9.08
N MET A 20 0.65 11.37 -7.76
CA MET A 20 -0.62 11.35 -7.04
C MET A 20 -0.39 11.74 -5.58
N SER A 21 -1.46 12.16 -4.92
CA SER A 21 -1.57 12.30 -3.48
C SER A 21 -1.76 10.94 -2.81
N VAL A 22 -1.58 10.91 -1.49
CA VAL A 22 -1.81 9.70 -0.67
C VAL A 22 -3.26 9.21 -0.77
N MET A 23 -4.22 10.13 -0.78
CA MET A 23 -5.64 9.75 -0.87
C MET A 23 -5.99 9.18 -2.23
N GLU A 24 -5.47 9.73 -3.33
CA GLU A 24 -5.63 9.15 -4.66
C GLU A 24 -5.00 7.74 -4.75
N ALA A 25 -3.88 7.50 -4.05
CA ALA A 25 -3.31 6.16 -3.97
C ALA A 25 -4.19 5.17 -3.19
N LEU A 26 -4.82 5.61 -2.10
CA LEU A 26 -5.78 4.81 -1.34
C LEU A 26 -7.03 4.48 -2.16
N GLU A 27 -7.57 5.44 -2.91
CA GLU A 27 -8.72 5.24 -3.81
C GLU A 27 -8.42 4.22 -4.91
N LEU A 28 -7.17 4.13 -5.38
CA LEU A 28 -6.78 3.05 -6.29
C LEU A 28 -6.91 1.68 -5.60
N LEU A 29 -6.53 1.57 -4.33
CA LEU A 29 -6.64 0.31 -3.57
C LEU A 29 -8.08 -0.12 -3.28
N ASP A 30 -9.10 0.70 -3.58
CA ASP A 30 -10.51 0.26 -3.58
C ASP A 30 -10.78 -0.84 -4.61
N GLN A 31 -9.91 -0.97 -5.62
CA GLN A 31 -10.02 -1.95 -6.70
C GLN A 31 -9.15 -3.19 -6.48
N LEU A 32 -8.45 -3.30 -5.34
CA LEU A 32 -7.50 -4.37 -5.06
C LEU A 32 -7.93 -5.19 -3.85
N VAL A 33 -8.12 -6.50 -4.05
CA VAL A 33 -8.12 -7.50 -2.97
C VAL A 33 -6.77 -8.23 -3.03
N ASP A 34 -6.12 -8.38 -1.88
CA ASP A 34 -4.82 -9.07 -1.77
C ASP A 34 -5.04 -10.59 -1.85
N GLU A 35 -4.47 -11.24 -2.87
CA GLU A 35 -4.62 -12.68 -3.08
C GLU A 35 -3.77 -13.53 -2.12
N SER A 36 -2.79 -12.91 -1.46
CA SER A 36 -1.86 -13.57 -0.54
C SER A 36 -2.31 -13.52 0.91
N ASP A 37 -3.21 -12.62 1.26
CA ASP A 37 -3.73 -12.46 2.61
C ASP A 37 -4.84 -13.48 2.89
N PRO A 38 -4.65 -14.44 3.81
CA PRO A 38 -5.66 -15.45 4.12
C PRO A 38 -6.81 -14.91 4.99
N ASP A 39 -6.68 -13.72 5.56
CA ASP A 39 -7.56 -13.20 6.61
C ASP A 39 -8.61 -12.20 6.09
N VAL A 40 -8.43 -11.64 4.88
CA VAL A 40 -9.31 -10.60 4.31
C VAL A 40 -9.70 -10.87 2.86
N ASP A 41 -10.95 -10.55 2.50
CA ASP A 41 -11.50 -10.70 1.14
C ASP A 41 -12.13 -9.40 0.58
N PHE A 42 -11.82 -8.27 1.21
CA PHE A 42 -12.35 -6.95 0.88
C PHE A 42 -11.23 -6.01 0.37
N PRO A 43 -11.57 -4.83 -0.20
CA PRO A 43 -10.57 -3.92 -0.75
C PRO A 43 -9.48 -3.49 0.24
N ASN A 44 -8.23 -3.48 -0.20
CA ASN A 44 -7.05 -3.21 0.64
C ASN A 44 -7.03 -1.77 1.21
N SER A 45 -7.82 -0.86 0.64
CA SER A 45 -8.02 0.48 1.22
C SER A 45 -8.64 0.41 2.62
N PHE A 46 -9.59 -0.50 2.86
CA PHE A 46 -10.18 -0.70 4.19
C PHE A 46 -9.14 -1.18 5.20
N HIS A 47 -8.25 -2.09 4.79
CA HIS A 47 -7.15 -2.56 5.61
C HIS A 47 -6.24 -1.40 6.06
N ALA A 48 -5.89 -0.50 5.14
CA ALA A 48 -5.07 0.68 5.48
C ALA A 48 -5.72 1.56 6.57
N PHE A 49 -7.02 1.83 6.48
CA PHE A 49 -7.75 2.57 7.51
C PHE A 49 -7.86 1.79 8.84
N GLN A 50 -8.11 0.48 8.79
CA GLN A 50 -8.16 -0.36 9.99
C GLN A 50 -6.82 -0.34 10.75
N THR A 51 -5.71 -0.48 10.03
CA THR A 51 -4.36 -0.42 10.60
C THR A 51 -4.08 0.97 11.19
N ALA A 52 -4.38 2.05 10.47
CA ALA A 52 -4.23 3.42 10.97
C ALA A 52 -5.06 3.67 12.25
N GLU A 53 -6.33 3.25 12.28
CA GLU A 53 -7.22 3.44 13.43
C GLU A 53 -6.83 2.57 14.63
N GLY A 54 -6.35 1.36 14.39
CA GLY A 54 -5.80 0.50 15.44
C GLY A 54 -4.60 1.16 16.12
N ILE A 55 -3.65 1.66 15.33
CA ILE A 55 -2.49 2.37 15.84
C ILE A 55 -2.90 3.66 16.56
N ARG A 56 -3.85 4.42 16.01
CA ARG A 56 -4.36 5.65 16.65
C ARG A 56 -4.92 5.39 18.04
N ARG A 57 -5.67 4.30 18.23
CA ARG A 57 -6.24 3.91 19.52
C ARG A 57 -5.17 3.48 20.52
N ALA A 58 -4.16 2.72 20.07
CA ALA A 58 -3.09 2.21 20.92
C ALA A 58 -2.01 3.26 21.26
N HIS A 59 -1.78 4.21 20.35
CA HIS A 59 -0.71 5.20 20.43
C HIS A 59 -1.23 6.61 20.11
N PRO A 60 -2.20 7.13 20.88
CA PRO A 60 -2.85 8.42 20.58
C PRO A 60 -1.87 9.61 20.57
N ASP A 61 -0.71 9.46 21.18
CA ASP A 61 0.37 10.44 21.27
C ASP A 61 1.32 10.46 20.05
N LYS A 62 1.16 9.53 19.10
CA LYS A 62 2.08 9.35 17.96
C LYS A 62 1.34 9.44 16.62
N ASP A 63 0.89 10.64 16.28
CA ASP A 63 0.19 10.95 15.02
C ASP A 63 0.90 10.41 13.76
N TRP A 64 2.21 10.56 13.69
CA TRP A 64 3.04 10.02 12.60
C TRP A 64 2.90 8.50 12.47
N PHE A 65 2.67 7.77 13.57
CA PHE A 65 2.53 6.32 13.54
C PHE A 65 1.15 5.90 13.03
N HIS A 66 0.11 6.73 13.25
CA HIS A 66 -1.21 6.53 12.64
C HIS A 66 -1.08 6.62 11.12
N LEU A 67 -0.33 7.62 10.65
CA LEU A 67 -0.07 7.81 9.23
C LEU A 67 0.76 6.67 8.64
N VAL A 68 1.76 6.14 9.35
CA VAL A 68 2.48 4.93 8.91
C VAL A 68 1.51 3.78 8.65
N GLY A 69 0.54 3.57 9.53
CA GLY A 69 -0.51 2.57 9.32
C GLY A 69 -1.32 2.78 8.04
N LEU A 70 -1.59 4.03 7.67
CA LEU A 70 -2.30 4.35 6.43
C LEU A 70 -1.43 4.17 5.18
N LEU A 71 -0.12 4.41 5.29
CA LEU A 71 0.82 4.41 4.16
C LEU A 71 1.39 3.03 3.82
N HIS A 72 1.44 2.12 4.79
CA HIS A 72 2.33 0.95 4.73
C HIS A 72 2.14 0.06 3.48
N ASP A 73 0.91 -0.05 3.01
CA ASP A 73 0.53 -0.94 1.90
C ASP A 73 0.35 -0.22 0.55
N LEU A 74 0.62 1.09 0.48
CA LEU A 74 0.42 1.86 -0.77
C LEU A 74 1.27 1.38 -1.95
N GLY A 75 2.34 0.62 -1.71
CA GLY A 75 3.12 0.00 -2.77
C GLY A 75 2.32 -1.01 -3.61
N LYS A 76 1.23 -1.57 -3.07
CA LYS A 76 0.36 -2.54 -3.76
C LYS A 76 -0.34 -1.97 -5.00
N VAL A 77 -0.35 -0.65 -5.19
CA VAL A 77 -0.82 -0.01 -6.44
C VAL A 77 -0.09 -0.53 -7.69
N LEU A 78 1.11 -1.10 -7.55
CA LEU A 78 1.85 -1.71 -8.66
C LEU A 78 1.06 -2.85 -9.34
N VAL A 79 0.21 -3.57 -8.61
CA VAL A 79 -0.67 -4.60 -9.18
C VAL A 79 -1.64 -3.99 -10.20
N LEU A 80 -2.24 -2.85 -9.85
CA LEU A 80 -3.13 -2.09 -10.73
C LEU A 80 -2.39 -1.46 -11.93
N PHE A 81 -1.06 -1.41 -11.87
CA PHE A 81 -0.20 -0.99 -12.96
C PHE A 81 0.39 -2.15 -13.76
N GLY A 82 -0.13 -3.36 -13.57
CA GLY A 82 0.15 -4.54 -14.39
C GLY A 82 1.23 -5.48 -13.83
N GLU A 83 1.69 -5.29 -12.60
CA GLU A 83 2.48 -6.32 -11.92
C GLU A 83 1.59 -7.49 -11.50
N PRO A 84 2.09 -8.74 -11.56
CA PRO A 84 1.43 -9.84 -10.90
C PRO A 84 1.41 -9.63 -9.37
N GLN A 85 0.39 -10.20 -8.70
CA GLN A 85 0.42 -10.38 -7.24
C GLN A 85 1.46 -11.44 -6.86
#